data_AF-A0A7L3TH92-F1
#
_entry.id   AF-A0A7L3TH92-F1
#
_cell.length_a   1.000
_cell.length_b   1.000
_cell.length_c   1.000
_cell.angle_alpha   90.00
_cell.angle_beta   90.00
_cell.angle_gamma   90.00
#
_symmetry.space_group_name_H-M   'P 1'
#
loop_
_entity.id
_entity.type
_entity.pdbx_description
1 polymer ?
#
loop_
_entity_poly.entity_id
_entity_poly.type
_entity_poly.pdbx_seq_one_letter_code
_entity_poly.pdbx_strand_id
1 'polypeptide(L)'
;QMSNGSSITQFLLLAFADTREMQLLHFWLFLSIYLAALLGNGLIITAIACDDRLHTPMYFFLLNLSLLDLGSISTIVPKSMANSLWETRAISYSGCAVQVFCFLFLIVGEYCLLTVMAYDRLIAICKPLHYETLLGSKACVHMAAAAWGSGFLNALL
;
A
#
# COMPACT_ATOMS: atom_id res chain seq x y z
N GLN A 1 19.52 24.54 -38.23
CA GLN A 1 18.56 23.43 -38.07
C GLN A 1 18.42 23.17 -36.58
N MET A 2 17.42 23.78 -35.93
CA MET A 2 17.21 23.68 -34.48
C MET A 2 16.40 22.41 -34.19
N SER A 3 17.00 21.50 -33.44
CA SER A 3 16.32 20.32 -32.90
C SER A 3 15.35 20.78 -31.80
N ASN A 4 14.06 20.86 -32.13
CA ASN A 4 13.00 20.97 -31.12
C ASN A 4 12.81 19.61 -30.45
N GLY A 5 13.75 19.25 -29.56
CA GLY A 5 13.56 18.15 -28.64
C GLY A 5 12.61 18.59 -27.53
N SER A 6 11.30 18.52 -27.75
CA SER A 6 10.32 18.63 -26.66
C SER A 6 10.47 17.39 -25.77
N SER A 7 11.36 17.46 -24.79
CA SER A 7 11.37 16.53 -23.66
C SER A 7 9.98 16.56 -23.03
N ILE A 8 9.27 15.43 -23.05
CA ILE A 8 7.98 15.26 -22.38
C ILE A 8 8.26 15.30 -20.88
N THR A 9 8.24 16.50 -20.30
CA THR A 9 8.56 16.76 -18.90
C THR A 9 7.35 16.61 -17.96
N GLN A 10 6.15 16.50 -18.54
CA GLN A 10 4.89 16.45 -17.81
C GLN A 10 3.95 15.40 -18.41
N PHE A 11 3.46 14.49 -17.58
CA PHE A 11 2.33 13.64 -17.93
C PHE A 11 1.05 14.36 -17.50
N LEU A 12 0.07 14.41 -18.41
CA LEU A 12 -1.25 14.96 -18.12
C LEU A 12 -2.17 13.83 -17.68
N LEU A 13 -2.52 13.77 -16.39
CA LEU A 13 -3.55 12.83 -15.93
C LEU A 13 -4.90 13.28 -16.51
N LEU A 14 -5.50 12.42 -17.34
CA LEU A 14 -6.82 12.66 -17.94
C LEU A 14 -7.86 12.83 -16.82
N ALA A 15 -8.64 13.91 -16.85
CA ALA A 15 -9.69 14.14 -15.87
C ALA A 15 -10.76 13.05 -16.03
N PHE A 16 -11.08 12.36 -14.94
CA PHE A 16 -12.09 11.29 -14.93
C PHE A 16 -13.53 11.82 -15.07
N ALA A 17 -13.74 13.14 -14.93
CA ALA A 17 -15.03 13.76 -15.16
C ALA A 17 -14.91 15.20 -15.67
N ASP A 18 -15.72 15.53 -16.68
CA ASP A 18 -15.72 16.82 -17.39
C ASP A 18 -16.57 17.90 -16.69
N THR A 19 -17.34 17.52 -15.66
CA THR A 19 -18.23 18.41 -14.91
C THR A 19 -17.76 18.62 -13.47
N ARG A 20 -17.79 19.88 -13.02
CA ARG A 20 -17.35 20.31 -11.68
C ARG A 20 -18.04 19.58 -10.54
N GLU A 21 -19.29 19.15 -10.74
CA GLU A 21 -20.05 18.36 -9.76
C GLU A 21 -19.46 16.96 -9.56
N MET A 22 -19.05 16.29 -10.63
CA MET A 22 -18.45 14.96 -10.57
C MET A 22 -17.06 14.99 -9.94
N GLN A 23 -16.30 16.07 -10.15
CA GLN A 23 -14.99 16.32 -9.53
C GLN A 23 -15.10 16.50 -8.01
N LEU A 24 -16.13 17.22 -7.55
CA LEU A 24 -16.45 17.34 -6.12
C LEU A 24 -16.90 16.00 -5.50
N LEU A 25 -17.75 15.24 -6.19
CA LEU A 25 -18.13 13.90 -5.75
C LEU A 25 -16.91 12.96 -5.63
N HIS A 26 -16.02 13.00 -6.62
CA HIS A 26 -14.77 12.24 -6.58
C HIS A 26 -13.93 12.62 -5.35
N PHE A 27 -13.76 13.93 -5.11
CA PHE A 27 -13.02 14.42 -3.95
C PHE A 27 -13.60 13.91 -2.62
N TRP A 28 -14.91 14.04 -2.41
CA TRP A 28 -15.56 13.59 -1.18
C TRP A 28 -15.53 12.07 -1.00
N LEU A 29 -15.68 11.31 -2.08
CA LEU A 29 -15.57 9.85 -2.07
C LEU A 29 -14.15 9.42 -1.64
N PHE A 30 -13.12 9.94 -2.30
CA PHE A 30 -11.72 9.62 -1.99
C PHE A 30 -11.32 10.07 -0.57
N LEU A 31 -11.78 11.26 -0.13
CA LEU A 31 -11.57 11.73 1.23
C LEU A 31 -12.20 10.78 2.27
N SER A 32 -13.43 10.33 2.01
CA SER A 32 -14.13 9.40 2.91
C SER A 32 -13.42 8.06 2.99
N ILE A 33 -12.97 7.51 1.85
CA ILE A 33 -12.18 6.27 1.79
C ILE A 33 -10.85 6.45 2.55
N TYR A 34 -10.16 7.57 2.34
CA TYR A 34 -8.90 7.88 3.03
C TYR A 34 -9.07 7.90 4.55
N LEU A 35 -10.07 8.63 5.06
CA LEU A 35 -10.33 8.72 6.49
C LEU A 35 -10.77 7.38 7.07
N ALA A 36 -11.64 6.63 6.38
CA ALA A 36 -12.09 5.32 6.82
C ALA A 36 -10.92 4.33 6.92
N ALA A 37 -10.03 4.33 5.94
CA ALA A 37 -8.87 3.45 5.96
C ALA A 37 -7.79 3.88 6.97
N LEU A 38 -7.58 5.19 7.15
CA LEU A 38 -6.69 5.72 8.18
C LEU A 38 -7.17 5.32 9.58
N LEU A 39 -8.48 5.47 9.84
CA LEU A 39 -9.10 5.04 11.08
C LEU A 39 -9.04 3.52 11.24
N GLY A 40 -9.42 2.76 10.22
CA GLY A 40 -9.43 1.30 10.26
C GLY A 40 -8.05 0.71 10.55
N ASN A 41 -7.05 1.06 9.75
CA ASN A 41 -5.69 0.57 9.91
C ASN A 41 -5.01 1.14 11.16
N GLY A 42 -5.29 2.40 11.53
CA GLY A 42 -4.81 2.98 12.78
C GLY A 42 -5.37 2.27 14.02
N LEU A 43 -6.65 1.90 14.00
CA LEU A 43 -7.27 1.11 15.07
C LEU A 43 -6.67 -0.29 15.16
N ILE A 44 -6.39 -0.96 14.04
CA ILE A 44 -5.73 -2.27 14.03
C ILE A 44 -4.34 -2.18 14.67
N ILE A 45 -3.52 -1.20 14.24
CA ILE A 45 -2.17 -0.99 14.81
C ILE A 45 -2.26 -0.70 16.31
N THR A 46 -3.18 0.18 16.72
CA THR A 46 -3.37 0.55 18.13
C THR A 46 -3.85 -0.64 18.97
N ALA A 47 -4.77 -1.45 18.44
CA ALA A 47 -5.28 -2.64 19.14
C ALA A 47 -4.17 -3.68 19.36
N ILE A 48 -3.30 -3.88 18.37
CA ILE A 48 -2.16 -4.80 18.47
C ILE A 48 -1.10 -4.25 19.44
N ALA A 49 -0.86 -2.93 19.44
CA ALA A 49 0.10 -2.29 20.32
C ALA A 49 -0.34 -2.23 21.79
N CYS A 50 -1.66 -2.20 22.06
CA CYS A 50 -2.20 -2.08 23.41
C CYS A 50 -2.44 -3.42 24.11
N ASP A 51 -2.54 -4.54 23.39
CA ASP A 51 -2.78 -5.87 23.98
C ASP A 51 -1.65 -6.84 23.66
N ASP A 52 -0.75 -7.03 24.63
CA ASP A 52 0.37 -7.99 24.52
C ASP A 52 -0.11 -9.44 24.28
N ARG A 53 -1.36 -9.78 24.61
CA ARG A 53 -1.91 -11.13 24.35
C ARG A 53 -2.23 -11.37 22.88
N LEU A 54 -2.25 -10.31 22.06
CA LEU A 54 -2.37 -10.41 20.61
C LEU A 54 -1.01 -10.64 19.92
N HIS A 55 0.11 -10.85 20.62
CA HIS A 55 1.40 -11.16 19.99
C HIS A 55 1.49 -12.60 19.44
N THR A 56 0.57 -12.96 18.54
CA THR A 56 0.66 -14.16 17.71
C THR A 56 1.21 -13.82 16.32
N PRO A 57 1.81 -14.80 15.60
CA PRO A 57 2.36 -14.61 14.25
C PRO A 57 1.44 -13.85 13.29
N MET A 58 0.15 -14.15 13.33
CA MET A 58 -0.84 -13.52 12.47
C MET A 58 -0.97 -12.01 12.73
N TYR A 59 -1.00 -11.57 13.99
CA TYR A 59 -1.13 -10.15 14.30
C TYR A 59 0.14 -9.36 13.93
N PHE A 60 1.31 -9.98 14.01
CA PHE A 60 2.53 -9.40 13.46
C PHE A 60 2.42 -9.14 11.94
N PHE A 61 1.87 -10.10 11.18
CA PHE A 61 1.63 -9.88 9.75
C PHE A 61 0.53 -8.85 9.48
N LEU A 62 -0.54 -8.82 10.28
CA LEU A 62 -1.58 -7.79 10.19
C LEU A 62 -1.02 -6.38 10.43
N LEU A 63 -0.08 -6.22 11.37
CA LEU A 63 0.58 -4.94 11.60
C LEU A 63 1.37 -4.49 10.36
N ASN A 64 2.12 -5.40 9.73
CA ASN A 64 2.83 -5.11 8.48
C ASN A 64 1.85 -4.77 7.33
N LEU A 65 0.74 -5.50 7.22
CA LEU A 65 -0.30 -5.27 6.22
C LEU A 65 -0.95 -3.89 6.41
N SER A 66 -1.32 -3.52 7.64
CA SER A 66 -1.88 -2.20 7.93
C SER A 66 -0.89 -1.06 7.65
N LEU A 67 0.41 -1.26 7.82
CA LEU A 67 1.42 -0.28 7.42
C LEU A 67 1.50 -0.13 5.91
N LEU A 68 1.43 -1.23 5.15
CA LEU A 68 1.39 -1.19 3.69
C LEU A 68 0.12 -0.50 3.18
N ASP A 69 -1.05 -0.85 3.70
CA ASP A 69 -2.33 -0.22 3.35
C ASP A 69 -2.29 1.30 3.55
N LEU A 70 -1.77 1.75 4.70
CA LEU A 70 -1.59 3.17 4.99
C LEU A 70 -0.64 3.84 3.99
N GLY A 71 0.45 3.18 3.62
CA GLY A 71 1.37 3.63 2.57
C GLY A 71 0.69 3.71 1.19
N SER A 72 -0.09 2.69 0.82
CA SER A 72 -0.77 2.58 -0.47
C SER A 72 -1.77 3.72 -0.65
N ILE A 73 -2.59 3.95 0.38
CA ILE A 73 -3.61 4.99 0.32
C ILE A 73 -2.96 6.38 0.39
N SER A 74 -1.90 6.57 1.18
CA SER A 74 -1.18 7.85 1.26
C SER A 74 -0.44 8.22 -0.03
N THR A 75 -0.08 7.26 -0.88
CA THR A 75 0.60 7.53 -2.15
C THR A 75 -0.39 7.81 -3.29
N ILE A 76 -1.54 7.12 -3.30
CA ILE A 76 -2.53 7.22 -4.39
C ILE A 76 -3.53 8.37 -4.14
N VAL A 77 -4.09 8.45 -2.93
CA VAL A 77 -5.30 9.26 -2.67
C VAL A 77 -5.01 10.76 -2.62
N PRO A 78 -3.97 11.27 -1.92
CA PRO A 78 -3.68 12.70 -1.90
C PRO A 78 -3.40 13.27 -3.30
N LYS A 79 -2.81 12.47 -4.19
CA LYS A 79 -2.54 12.87 -5.58
C LYS A 79 -3.81 12.98 -6.40
N SER A 80 -4.72 12.00 -6.27
CA SER A 80 -6.03 12.03 -6.91
C SER A 80 -6.86 13.22 -6.41
N MET A 81 -6.87 13.47 -5.10
CA MET A 81 -7.56 14.60 -4.48
C MET A 81 -6.98 15.95 -4.92
N ALA A 82 -5.65 16.08 -4.97
CA ALA A 82 -4.98 17.29 -5.43
C ALA A 82 -5.29 17.58 -6.91
N ASN A 83 -5.32 16.55 -7.76
CA ASN A 83 -5.71 16.66 -9.17
C ASN A 83 -7.19 17.02 -9.34
N SER A 84 -8.04 16.64 -8.38
CA SER A 84 -9.46 17.00 -8.36
C SER A 84 -9.69 18.43 -7.83
N LEU A 85 -8.85 18.96 -6.95
CA LEU A 85 -9.02 20.32 -6.41
C LEU A 85 -8.31 21.40 -7.22
N TRP A 86 -7.12 21.08 -7.73
CA TRP A 86 -6.30 21.98 -8.52
C TRP A 86 -6.29 21.46 -9.95
N GLU A 87 -6.75 22.25 -10.93
CA GLU A 87 -6.68 21.91 -12.36
C GLU A 87 -5.24 21.72 -12.89
N THR A 88 -4.22 21.73 -12.02
CA THR A 88 -2.83 21.44 -12.34
C THR A 88 -2.63 19.95 -12.55
N ARG A 89 -2.92 19.47 -13.77
CA ARG A 89 -2.74 18.07 -14.20
C ARG A 89 -1.28 17.66 -14.41
N ALA A 90 -0.33 18.49 -13.97
CA ALA A 90 1.09 18.30 -14.25
C ALA A 90 1.76 17.55 -13.12
N ILE A 91 2.06 16.27 -13.36
CA ILE A 91 3.01 15.50 -12.56
C ILE A 91 4.38 15.59 -13.22
N SER A 92 5.43 15.88 -12.46
CA SER A 92 6.80 15.78 -12.97
C SER A 92 7.13 14.32 -13.32
N TYR A 93 7.98 14.11 -14.31
CA TYR A 93 8.46 12.76 -14.66
C TYR A 93 8.99 12.00 -13.43
N SER A 94 9.81 12.64 -12.61
CA SER A 94 10.34 12.05 -11.36
C SER A 94 9.24 11.74 -10.35
N GLY A 95 8.24 12.61 -10.20
CA GLY A 95 7.11 12.39 -9.30
C GLY A 95 6.18 11.27 -9.78
N CYS A 96 6.11 11.03 -11.10
CA CYS A 96 5.41 9.90 -11.70
C CYS A 96 6.18 8.60 -11.44
N ALA A 97 7.49 8.59 -11.72
CA ALA A 97 8.34 7.43 -11.50
C ALA A 97 8.31 6.97 -10.02
N VAL A 98 8.42 7.91 -9.07
CA VAL A 98 8.33 7.59 -7.63
C VAL A 98 6.94 7.04 -7.28
N GLN A 99 5.87 7.61 -7.83
CA GLN A 99 4.52 7.14 -7.54
C GLN A 99 4.27 5.72 -8.06
N VAL A 100 4.71 5.41 -9.28
CA VAL A 100 4.61 4.06 -9.86
C VAL A 100 5.48 3.07 -9.08
N PHE A 101 6.71 3.46 -8.73
CA PHE A 101 7.60 2.65 -7.92
C PHE A 101 6.97 2.31 -6.56
N CYS A 102 6.48 3.32 -5.82
CA CYS A 102 5.81 3.10 -4.54
C CYS A 102 4.56 2.22 -4.69
N PHE A 103 3.76 2.44 -5.74
CA PHE A 103 2.58 1.62 -6.00
C PHE A 103 2.91 0.14 -6.19
N LEU A 104 3.89 -0.16 -7.06
CA LEU A 104 4.34 -1.54 -7.31
C LEU A 104 4.96 -2.17 -6.06
N PHE A 105 5.78 -1.41 -5.33
CA PHE A 105 6.40 -1.87 -4.09
C PHE A 105 5.35 -2.30 -3.06
N LEU A 106 4.33 -1.46 -2.85
CA LEU A 106 3.32 -1.67 -1.83
C LEU A 106 2.36 -2.79 -2.21
N ILE A 107 1.87 -2.85 -3.46
CA ILE A 107 0.92 -3.89 -3.89
C ILE A 107 1.55 -5.29 -3.88
N VAL A 108 2.82 -5.40 -4.26
CA VAL A 108 3.54 -6.68 -4.20
C VAL A 108 3.79 -7.07 -2.75
N GLY A 109 4.15 -6.12 -1.88
CA GLY A 109 4.25 -6.35 -0.45
C GLY A 109 2.95 -6.88 0.15
N GLU A 110 1.81 -6.24 -0.15
CA GLU A 110 0.48 -6.65 0.32
C GLU A 110 0.17 -8.08 -0.14
N TYR A 111 0.38 -8.37 -1.43
CA TYR A 111 0.16 -9.70 -1.99
C TYR A 111 1.02 -10.78 -1.31
N CYS A 112 2.31 -10.50 -1.11
CA CYS A 112 3.22 -11.41 -0.42
C CYS A 112 2.79 -11.65 1.03
N LEU A 113 2.41 -10.61 1.77
CA LEU A 113 1.94 -10.77 3.15
C LEU A 113 0.62 -11.54 3.24
N LEU A 114 -0.35 -11.25 2.37
CA LEU A 114 -1.61 -12.01 2.30
C LEU A 114 -1.36 -13.49 2.02
N THR A 115 -0.40 -13.79 1.14
CA THR A 115 0.02 -15.17 0.85
C THR A 115 0.63 -15.84 2.08
N VAL A 116 1.51 -15.14 2.81
CA VAL A 116 2.10 -15.65 4.06
C VAL A 116 1.04 -15.87 5.13
N MET A 117 0.06 -14.98 5.26
CA MET A 117 -1.07 -15.14 6.20
C MET A 117 -1.98 -16.32 5.84
N ALA A 118 -2.24 -16.54 4.55
CA ALA A 118 -2.98 -17.72 4.10
C ALA A 118 -2.21 -19.01 4.39
N TYR A 119 -0.89 -18.98 4.21
CA TYR A 119 0.00 -20.10 4.51
C TYR A 119 0.09 -20.40 6.02
N ASP A 120 0.18 -19.36 6.86
CA ASP A 120 0.10 -19.46 8.33
C ASP A 120 -1.16 -20.22 8.75
N ARG A 121 -2.33 -19.79 8.25
CA ARG A 121 -3.62 -20.43 8.55
C ARG A 121 -3.69 -21.87 8.05
N LEU A 122 -3.10 -22.17 6.89
CA LEU A 122 -3.01 -23.52 6.36
C LEU A 122 -2.21 -24.45 7.28
N ILE A 123 -1.02 -24.02 7.73
CA ILE A 123 -0.18 -24.83 8.63
C ILE A 123 -0.87 -25.04 9.98
N ALA A 124 -1.48 -23.98 10.52
CA ALA A 124 -2.19 -24.05 11.80
C ALA A 124 -3.27 -25.15 11.79
N ILE A 125 -3.98 -25.32 10.68
CA ILE A 125 -5.03 -26.35 10.51
C ILE A 125 -4.42 -27.72 10.22
N CYS A 126 -3.50 -27.80 9.26
CA CYS A 126 -3.01 -29.09 8.76
C CYS A 126 -1.98 -29.75 9.68
N LYS A 127 -1.24 -28.98 10.48
CA LYS A 127 -0.11 -29.45 11.30
C LYS A 127 -0.02 -28.72 12.67
N PRO A 128 -1.05 -28.78 13.52
CA PRO A 128 -1.10 -28.02 14.77
C PRO A 128 0.07 -28.33 15.72
N LEU A 129 0.52 -29.59 15.81
CA LEU A 129 1.64 -29.97 16.70
C LEU A 129 3.01 -29.39 16.29
N HIS A 130 3.20 -29.04 15.01
CA HIS A 130 4.46 -28.50 14.49
C HIS A 130 4.37 -26.99 14.22
N TYR A 131 3.22 -26.36 14.48
CA TYR A 131 3.00 -24.94 14.19
C TYR A 131 3.97 -24.04 14.98
N GLU A 132 4.11 -24.26 16.28
CA GLU A 132 5.03 -23.51 17.16
C GLU A 132 6.50 -23.61 16.74
N THR A 133 6.91 -24.75 16.17
CA THR A 133 8.29 -24.97 15.74
C THR A 133 8.57 -24.43 14.35
N LEU A 134 7.59 -24.48 13.42
CA LEU A 134 7.72 -23.88 12.08
C LEU A 134 7.55 -22.35 12.09
N LEU A 135 6.60 -21.84 12.89
CA LEU A 135 6.19 -20.44 12.89
C LEU A 135 6.64 -19.69 14.15
N GLY A 136 7.88 -19.94 14.56
CA GLY A 136 8.52 -19.15 15.61
C GLY A 136 8.66 -17.66 15.22
N SER A 137 8.80 -16.80 16.22
CA SER A 137 8.97 -15.34 16.04
C SER A 137 10.07 -14.97 15.03
N LYS A 138 11.21 -15.68 15.04
CA LYS A 138 12.31 -15.46 14.09
C LYS A 138 11.90 -15.75 12.64
N ALA A 139 11.16 -16.84 12.40
CA ALA A 139 10.67 -17.19 11.07
C ALA A 139 9.69 -16.13 10.55
N CYS A 140 8.83 -15.60 11.42
CA CYS A 140 7.91 -14.51 11.07
C CYS A 140 8.63 -13.25 10.61
N VAL A 141 9.68 -12.84 11.33
CA VAL A 141 10.52 -11.69 10.94
C VAL A 141 11.21 -11.93 9.59
N HIS A 142 11.75 -13.13 9.36
CA HIS A 142 12.36 -13.47 8.08
C HIS A 142 11.35 -13.47 6.92
N MET A 143 10.15 -14.02 7.11
CA MET A 143 9.09 -14.01 6.10
C MET A 143 8.60 -12.59 5.78
N ALA A 144 8.42 -11.74 6.81
CA ALA A 144 8.09 -10.34 6.59
C ALA A 144 9.20 -9.63 5.82
N ALA A 145 10.46 -9.76 6.26
CA ALA A 145 11.60 -9.16 5.55
C ALA A 145 11.70 -9.63 4.09
N ALA A 146 11.41 -10.90 3.82
CA ALA A 146 11.35 -11.43 2.46
C ALA A 146 10.21 -10.79 1.65
N ALA A 147 9.01 -10.60 2.23
CA ALA A 147 7.89 -9.94 1.57
C ALA A 147 8.18 -8.46 1.22
N TRP A 148 8.78 -7.72 2.16
CA TRP A 148 9.24 -6.35 1.92
C TRP A 148 10.34 -6.30 0.84
N GLY A 149 11.30 -7.24 0.92
CA GLY A 149 12.39 -7.35 -0.06
C GLY A 149 11.91 -7.72 -1.46
N SER A 150 10.96 -8.65 -1.59
CA SER A 150 10.38 -9.03 -2.88
C SER A 150 9.59 -7.90 -3.50
N GLY A 151 8.83 -7.13 -2.71
CA GLY A 151 8.17 -5.91 -3.17
C GLY A 151 9.18 -4.91 -3.71
N PHE A 152 10.28 -4.69 -2.98
CA PHE A 152 11.31 -3.74 -3.39
C PHE A 152 12.00 -4.16 -4.68
N LEU A 153 12.42 -5.42 -4.78
CA LEU A 153 13.07 -5.96 -5.97
C LEU A 153 12.14 -5.92 -7.20
N ASN A 154 10.86 -6.22 -7.01
CA ASN A 154 9.88 -6.18 -8.10
C ASN A 154 9.65 -4.75 -8.60
N ALA A 155 9.57 -3.77 -7.70
CA ALA A 155 9.43 -2.37 -8.09
C ALA A 155 10.68 -1.80 -8.78
N LEU A 156 11.86 -2.40 -8.56
CA LEU A 156 13.13 -1.95 -9.11
C LEU A 156 13.46 -2.54 -10.50
N LEU A 157 12.98 -3.76 -10.79
CA LEU A 157 13.22 -4.50 -12.04
C LEU A 157 12.28 -4.06 -13.18
#